data_AF-A0A4Q3Y4E2-F1
#
_entry.id   AF-A0A4Q3Y4E2-F1
#
_cell.length_a   1.000
_cell.length_b   1.000
_cell.length_c   1.000
_cell.angle_alpha   90.00
_cell.angle_beta   90.00
_cell.angle_gamma   90.00
#
_symmetry.space_group_name_H-M   'P 1'
#
loop_
_entity.id
_entity.type
_entity.pdbx_description
1 polymer ?
#
loop_
_entity_poly.entity_id
_entity_poly.type
_entity_poly.pdbx_seq_one_letter_code
_entity_poly.pdbx_strand_id
1 'polypeptide(L)'
;MGRARPDPHGRAAGAARCQVRPKGAGRPTRALLAGLPRHGRAIFAGEDPATLEAELRPLWRELRKALRRPRFRLHDLRHSAASVGINRGFSLQVIGGLLGHADLDSNAGYAHLDQGRMVAASERVGAHLSRAFARPRTGGAPPPRAARRKTLAAPGPEDYAAFAESGDGLHGFCAARKIDPRLFHAGLKDWQKRGRTTS
;
A
#
# COMPACT_ATOMS: atom_id res chain seq x y z
N MET A 1 -57.20 -14.89 -22.96
CA MET A 1 -56.86 -13.82 -22.00
C MET A 1 -56.11 -14.44 -20.82
N GLY A 2 -54.78 -14.42 -20.83
CA GLY A 2 -53.96 -14.91 -19.72
C GLY A 2 -53.10 -13.77 -19.19
N ARG A 3 -53.40 -13.26 -18.00
CA ARG A 3 -52.63 -12.19 -17.35
C ARG A 3 -51.32 -12.78 -16.83
N ALA A 4 -50.19 -12.33 -17.39
CA ALA A 4 -48.87 -12.61 -16.85
C ALA A 4 -48.75 -12.00 -15.44
N ARG A 5 -48.28 -12.80 -14.48
CA ARG A 5 -47.94 -12.33 -13.13
C ARG A 5 -46.63 -11.52 -13.19
N PRO A 6 -46.53 -10.35 -12.53
CA PRO A 6 -45.27 -9.63 -12.49
C PRO A 6 -44.27 -10.32 -11.55
N ASP A 7 -43.01 -10.34 -11.99
CA ASP A 7 -41.83 -10.85 -11.30
C ASP A 7 -41.54 -10.02 -10.02
N PRO A 8 -41.42 -10.62 -8.82
CA PRO A 8 -41.20 -9.90 -7.57
C PRO A 8 -39.78 -9.32 -7.41
N HIS A 9 -38.89 -9.53 -8.37
CA HIS A 9 -37.53 -8.99 -8.35
C HIS A 9 -37.23 -7.96 -9.44
N GLY A 10 -38.28 -7.30 -9.97
CA GLY A 10 -38.16 -6.12 -10.81
C GLY A 10 -37.51 -4.93 -10.08
N ARG A 11 -36.21 -5.00 -9.82
CA ARG A 11 -35.37 -3.82 -9.58
C ARG A 11 -35.34 -3.07 -10.91
N ALA A 12 -36.21 -2.06 -11.00
CA ALA A 12 -36.10 -1.01 -12.00
C ALA A 12 -34.62 -0.65 -12.16
N ALA A 13 -34.13 -0.68 -13.40
CA ALA A 13 -32.79 -0.24 -13.75
C ALA A 13 -32.70 1.28 -13.54
N GLY A 14 -32.64 1.71 -12.27
CA GLY A 14 -32.27 3.05 -11.88
C GLY A 14 -30.85 3.29 -12.35
N ALA A 15 -30.66 4.35 -13.14
CA ALA A 15 -29.36 4.71 -13.68
C ALA A 15 -28.31 4.75 -12.56
N ALA A 16 -27.33 3.85 -12.61
CA ALA A 16 -26.20 3.85 -11.68
C ALA A 16 -25.51 5.23 -11.72
N ARG A 17 -25.69 6.01 -10.65
CA ARG A 17 -25.20 7.39 -10.55
C ARG A 17 -23.69 7.46 -10.36
N CYS A 18 -23.08 6.40 -9.84
CA CYS A 18 -21.64 6.30 -9.68
C CYS A 18 -21.05 5.17 -10.52
N GLN A 19 -20.12 5.55 -11.40
CA GLN A 19 -19.44 4.65 -12.32
C GLN A 19 -17.93 4.86 -12.18
N VAL A 20 -17.21 3.87 -11.67
CA VAL A 20 -15.76 3.90 -11.70
C VAL A 20 -15.29 3.39 -13.06
N ARG A 21 -14.64 4.27 -13.83
CA ARG A 21 -13.97 3.92 -15.09
C ARG A 21 -12.46 3.93 -14.89
N PRO A 22 -11.73 2.98 -15.50
CA PRO A 22 -10.29 2.92 -15.34
C PRO A 22 -9.66 3.93 -16.29
N LYS A 23 -9.58 5.20 -15.89
CA LYS A 23 -8.80 6.20 -16.64
C LYS A 23 -7.32 5.77 -16.59
N GLY A 24 -6.68 5.59 -17.75
CA GLY A 24 -5.25 5.29 -17.84
C GLY A 24 -4.83 3.86 -17.47
N ALA A 25 -5.72 2.87 -17.52
CA ALA A 25 -5.34 1.47 -17.25
C ALA A 25 -4.53 0.85 -18.39
N GLY A 26 -3.40 0.22 -18.04
CA GLY A 26 -2.61 -0.59 -18.96
C GLY A 26 -3.35 -1.83 -19.48
N ARG A 27 -2.81 -2.43 -20.55
CA ARG A 27 -3.27 -3.68 -21.18
C ARG A 27 -3.51 -4.81 -20.18
N PRO A 28 -2.69 -5.04 -19.14
CA PRO A 28 -2.93 -6.14 -18.20
C PRO A 28 -4.28 -6.01 -17.47
N THR A 29 -4.59 -4.82 -16.97
CA THR A 29 -5.88 -4.53 -16.32
C THR A 29 -7.03 -4.62 -17.33
N ARG A 30 -6.83 -4.09 -18.54
CA ARG A 30 -7.85 -4.17 -19.61
C ARG A 30 -8.13 -5.60 -20.05
N ALA A 31 -7.10 -6.45 -20.16
CA ALA A 31 -7.22 -7.85 -20.52
C ALA A 31 -7.97 -8.62 -19.42
N LEU A 32 -7.64 -8.38 -18.15
CA LEU A 32 -8.37 -8.95 -17.02
C LEU A 32 -9.86 -8.58 -17.07
N LEU A 33 -10.17 -7.30 -17.26
CA LEU A 33 -11.56 -6.82 -17.34
C LEU A 33 -12.31 -7.31 -18.58
N ALA A 34 -11.60 -7.62 -19.67
CA ALA A 34 -12.20 -8.19 -20.87
C ALA A 34 -12.55 -9.67 -20.70
N GLY A 35 -11.85 -10.39 -19.81
CA GLY A 35 -12.12 -11.80 -19.50
C GLY A 35 -13.23 -12.03 -18.46
N LEU A 36 -13.79 -10.98 -17.87
CA LEU A 36 -14.87 -11.08 -16.88
C LEU A 36 -16.24 -10.88 -17.54
N PRO A 37 -17.30 -11.59 -17.06
CA PRO A 37 -18.67 -11.36 -17.51
C PRO A 37 -19.06 -9.89 -17.37
N ARG A 38 -19.70 -9.34 -18.41
CA ARG A 38 -20.14 -7.94 -18.43
C ARG A 38 -21.64 -7.85 -18.24
N HIS A 39 -22.05 -7.21 -17.16
CA HIS A 39 -23.46 -6.94 -16.85
C HIS A 39 -23.86 -5.49 -17.10
N GLY A 40 -22.92 -4.63 -17.52
CA GLY A 40 -23.18 -3.21 -17.77
C GLY A 40 -21.94 -2.41 -18.18
N ARG A 41 -22.07 -1.09 -18.25
CA ARG A 41 -21.00 -0.16 -18.68
C ARG A 41 -20.01 0.20 -17.57
N ALA A 42 -20.43 0.10 -16.30
CA ALA A 42 -19.58 0.38 -15.14
C ALA A 42 -18.81 -0.88 -14.71
N ILE A 43 -17.58 -0.71 -14.20
CA ILE A 43 -16.81 -1.80 -13.60
C ILE A 43 -17.35 -2.11 -12.21
N PHE A 44 -17.56 -1.06 -11.43
CA PHE A 44 -18.23 -1.11 -10.14
C PHE A 44 -19.42 -0.16 -10.23
N ALA A 45 -20.62 -0.70 -10.01
CA ALA A 45 -21.87 0.04 -10.02
C ALA A 45 -22.39 0.15 -8.59
N GLY A 46 -22.84 1.36 -8.22
CA GLY A 46 -23.47 1.63 -6.94
C GLY A 46 -24.38 2.85 -7.04
N GLU A 47 -25.26 3.02 -6.06
CA GLU A 47 -26.18 4.18 -6.01
C GLU A 47 -25.46 5.50 -5.75
N ASP A 48 -24.37 5.45 -4.98
CA ASP A 48 -23.47 6.55 -4.65
C ASP A 48 -22.08 6.00 -4.22
N PRO A 49 -21.04 6.85 -4.09
CA PRO A 49 -19.68 6.40 -3.76
C PRO A 49 -19.56 5.82 -2.35
N ALA A 50 -20.30 6.33 -1.37
CA ALA A 50 -20.24 5.87 0.02
C ALA A 50 -20.84 4.46 0.14
N THR A 51 -21.94 4.21 -0.58
CA THR A 51 -22.56 2.89 -0.70
C THR A 51 -21.60 1.89 -1.35
N LEU A 52 -20.96 2.26 -2.47
CA LEU A 52 -19.97 1.39 -3.11
C LEU A 52 -18.78 1.08 -2.18
N GLU A 53 -18.29 2.07 -1.44
CA GLU A 53 -17.22 1.85 -0.46
C GLU A 53 -17.68 0.93 0.68
N ALA A 54 -18.93 1.07 1.13
CA ALA A 54 -19.53 0.21 2.14
C ALA A 54 -19.63 -1.25 1.70
N GLU A 55 -19.89 -1.52 0.42
CA GLU A 55 -19.91 -2.86 -0.16
C GLU A 55 -18.50 -3.45 -0.37
N LEU A 56 -17.51 -2.62 -0.70
CA LEU A 56 -16.12 -3.06 -0.89
C LEU A 56 -15.45 -3.46 0.43
N ARG A 57 -15.77 -2.81 1.55
CA ARG A 57 -15.21 -3.09 2.88
C ARG A 57 -15.40 -4.56 3.35
N PRO A 58 -16.61 -5.15 3.34
CA PRO A 58 -16.81 -6.55 3.71
C PRO A 58 -16.17 -7.51 2.72
N LEU A 59 -16.24 -7.24 1.41
CA LEU A 59 -15.57 -8.05 0.39
C LEU A 59 -14.05 -8.11 0.63
N TRP A 60 -13.43 -6.96 0.94
CA TRP A 60 -12.02 -6.90 1.30
C TRP A 60 -11.71 -7.64 2.61
N ARG A 61 -12.64 -7.65 3.57
CA ARG A 61 -12.48 -8.41 4.82
C ARG A 61 -12.44 -9.91 4.55
N GLU A 62 -13.35 -10.44 3.74
CA GLU A 62 -13.36 -11.86 3.39
C GLU A 62 -12.11 -12.26 2.59
N LEU A 63 -11.69 -11.43 1.63
CA LEU A 63 -10.47 -11.68 0.87
C LEU A 63 -9.23 -11.75 1.78
N ARG A 64 -9.11 -10.87 2.77
CA ARG A 64 -7.99 -10.90 3.73
C ARG A 64 -7.96 -12.13 4.61
N LYS A 65 -9.14 -12.64 4.99
CA LYS A 65 -9.25 -13.91 5.72
C LYS A 65 -8.76 -15.06 4.84
N ALA A 66 -9.22 -15.14 3.60
CA ALA A 66 -8.77 -16.14 2.62
C ALA A 66 -7.25 -16.07 2.40
N LEU A 67 -6.69 -14.87 2.34
CA LEU A 67 -5.24 -14.63 2.20
C LEU A 67 -4.43 -14.81 3.50
N ARG A 68 -5.08 -15.11 4.64
CA ARG A 68 -4.46 -15.19 5.98
C ARG A 68 -3.65 -13.93 6.35
N ARG A 69 -4.10 -12.75 5.90
CA ARG A 69 -3.45 -11.45 6.12
C ARG A 69 -4.42 -10.43 6.71
N PRO A 70 -4.74 -10.49 8.01
CA PRO A 70 -5.79 -9.67 8.62
C PRO A 70 -5.45 -8.18 8.68
N ARG A 71 -4.17 -7.79 8.69
CA ARG A 71 -3.73 -6.39 8.77
C ARG A 71 -3.55 -5.70 7.42
N PHE A 72 -3.76 -6.41 6.30
CA PHE A 72 -3.56 -5.88 4.97
C PHE A 72 -4.63 -4.84 4.63
N ARG A 73 -4.26 -3.69 4.07
CA ARG A 73 -5.19 -2.61 3.70
C ARG A 73 -5.21 -2.45 2.19
N LEU A 74 -6.32 -1.97 1.62
CA LEU A 74 -6.39 -1.64 0.19
C LEU A 74 -5.33 -0.60 -0.19
N HIS A 75 -5.01 0.33 0.71
CA HIS A 75 -3.95 1.32 0.51
C HIS A 75 -2.54 0.69 0.40
N ASP A 76 -2.31 -0.48 0.99
CA ASP A 76 -1.03 -1.19 0.86
C ASP A 76 -0.83 -1.69 -0.58
N LEU A 77 -1.91 -2.02 -1.31
CA LEU A 77 -1.83 -2.35 -2.73
C LEU A 77 -1.38 -1.12 -3.55
N ARG A 78 -1.90 0.06 -3.19
CA ARG A 78 -1.55 1.33 -3.82
C ARG A 78 -0.08 1.67 -3.58
N HIS A 79 0.41 1.51 -2.34
CA HIS A 79 1.83 1.66 -2.03
C HIS A 79 2.70 0.62 -2.75
N SER A 80 2.26 -0.63 -2.82
CA SER A 80 3.00 -1.68 -3.53
C SER A 80 3.15 -1.35 -5.01
N ALA A 81 2.10 -0.86 -5.66
CA ALA A 81 2.16 -0.39 -7.04
C ALA A 81 3.11 0.80 -7.21
N ALA A 82 3.10 1.74 -6.26
CA ALA A 82 4.03 2.88 -6.24
C ALA A 82 5.49 2.40 -6.14
N SER A 83 5.80 1.52 -5.19
CA SER A 83 7.15 0.97 -4.99
C SER A 83 7.65 0.24 -6.23
N VAL A 84 6.78 -0.54 -6.89
CA VAL A 84 7.12 -1.18 -8.17
C VAL A 84 7.42 -0.15 -9.24
N GLY A 85 6.63 0.92 -9.34
CA GLY A 85 6.89 2.02 -10.27
C GLY A 85 8.26 2.68 -10.04
N ILE A 86 8.56 3.03 -8.78
CA ILE A 86 9.84 3.67 -8.40
C ILE A 86 11.02 2.77 -8.77
N ASN A 87 10.93 1.48 -8.42
CA ASN A 87 11.97 0.49 -8.72
C ASN A 87 12.18 0.24 -10.22
N ARG A 88 11.27 0.72 -11.08
CA ARG A 88 11.39 0.66 -12.55
C ARG A 88 11.84 1.98 -13.18
N GLY A 89 12.24 2.95 -12.36
CA GLY A 89 12.80 4.22 -12.81
C GLY A 89 11.74 5.24 -13.22
N PHE A 90 10.48 5.07 -12.83
CA PHE A 90 9.48 6.12 -13.02
C PHE A 90 9.66 7.22 -11.97
N SER A 91 9.55 8.47 -12.40
CA SER A 91 9.61 9.61 -11.48
C SER A 91 8.39 9.61 -10.55
N LEU A 92 8.58 10.18 -9.36
CA LEU A 92 7.50 10.35 -8.38
C LEU A 92 6.31 11.13 -8.97
N GLN A 93 6.57 12.05 -9.90
CA GLN A 93 5.54 12.80 -10.63
C GLN A 93 4.65 11.89 -11.49
N VAL A 94 5.25 10.99 -12.27
CA VAL A 94 4.51 10.03 -13.12
C VAL A 94 3.72 9.05 -12.27
N ILE A 95 4.27 8.59 -11.14
CA ILE A 95 3.61 7.67 -10.22
C ILE A 95 2.49 8.38 -9.46
N GLY A 96 2.70 9.63 -9.04
CA GLY A 96 1.68 10.47 -8.42
C GLY A 96 0.47 10.68 -9.33
N GLY A 97 0.70 10.98 -10.61
CA GLY A 97 -0.33 11.08 -11.64
C GLY A 97 -1.03 9.74 -11.92
N LEU A 98 -0.29 8.63 -11.98
CA LEU A 98 -0.85 7.28 -12.20
C LEU A 98 -1.76 6.84 -11.05
N LEU A 99 -1.38 7.15 -9.82
CA LEU A 99 -2.17 6.78 -8.64
C LEU A 99 -3.30 7.80 -8.41
N GLY A 100 -3.16 9.04 -8.85
CA GLY A 100 -4.12 10.12 -8.57
C GLY A 100 -4.06 10.54 -7.10
N HIS A 101 -2.84 10.67 -6.55
CA HIS A 101 -2.66 11.24 -5.21
C HIS A 101 -2.78 12.77 -5.29
N ALA A 102 -3.69 13.33 -4.52
CA ALA A 102 -3.82 14.78 -4.33
C ALA A 102 -2.84 15.35 -3.27
N ASP A 103 -2.32 14.50 -2.36
CA ASP A 103 -1.51 14.91 -1.19
C ASP A 103 0.01 14.71 -1.34
N LEU A 104 0.57 14.89 -2.55
CA LEU A 104 1.98 15.24 -2.68
C LEU A 104 2.02 16.71 -3.09
N ASP A 105 1.91 17.53 -2.05
CA ASP A 105 2.03 18.98 -1.98
C ASP A 105 1.90 19.78 -3.29
N SER A 106 0.84 20.57 -3.31
CA SER A 106 0.48 21.61 -4.26
C SER A 106 1.65 22.41 -4.87
N ASN A 107 1.47 22.79 -6.14
CA ASN A 107 2.17 23.90 -6.85
C ASN A 107 3.36 23.63 -7.77
N ALA A 108 3.50 22.46 -8.41
CA ALA A 108 4.24 22.41 -9.68
C ALA A 108 3.82 21.26 -10.63
N GLY A 109 3.01 21.57 -11.65
CA GLY A 109 3.17 20.90 -12.95
C GLY A 109 2.37 19.62 -13.25
N TYR A 110 1.31 19.28 -12.51
CA TYR A 110 0.45 18.14 -12.90
C TYR A 110 -0.35 18.37 -14.19
N ALA A 111 -0.50 19.62 -14.64
CA ALA A 111 -1.36 20.03 -15.76
C ALA A 111 -0.88 19.55 -17.15
N HIS A 112 0.37 19.08 -17.28
CA HIS A 112 0.95 18.66 -18.55
C HIS A 112 1.52 17.24 -18.54
N LEU A 113 1.12 16.40 -17.57
CA LEU A 113 1.40 14.97 -17.65
C LEU A 113 0.61 14.37 -18.81
N ASP A 114 1.30 14.15 -19.92
CA ASP A 114 0.73 13.49 -21.09
C ASP A 114 0.07 12.16 -20.70
N GLN A 115 -1.18 11.99 -21.09
CA GLN A 115 -1.96 10.79 -20.83
C GLN A 115 -1.28 9.55 -21.42
N GLY A 116 -0.51 9.71 -22.50
CA GLY A 116 0.35 8.65 -23.06
C GLY A 116 1.40 8.15 -22.07
N ARG A 117 2.09 9.05 -21.36
CA ARG A 117 3.08 8.68 -20.33
C ARG A 117 2.46 7.92 -19.15
N MET A 118 1.26 8.31 -18.73
CA MET A 118 0.53 7.60 -17.67
C MET A 118 0.15 6.18 -18.09
N VAL A 119 -0.39 6.03 -19.30
CA VAL A 119 -0.74 4.71 -19.85
C VAL A 119 0.50 3.84 -20.00
N ALA A 120 1.61 4.38 -20.49
CA ALA A 120 2.87 3.65 -20.62
C ALA A 120 3.45 3.22 -19.26
N ALA A 121 3.34 4.05 -18.22
CA ALA A 121 3.73 3.70 -16.87
C ALA A 121 2.84 2.57 -16.30
N SER A 122 1.52 2.71 -16.44
CA SER A 122 0.53 1.70 -16.07
C SER A 122 0.80 0.36 -16.76
N GLU A 123 1.11 0.40 -18.05
CA GLU A 123 1.47 -0.76 -18.87
C GLU A 123 2.69 -1.48 -18.31
N ARG A 124 3.79 -0.75 -18.07
CA ARG A 124 5.06 -1.34 -17.62
C ARG A 124 4.96 -1.91 -16.21
N VAL A 125 4.26 -1.23 -15.31
CA VAL A 125 3.99 -1.74 -13.95
C VAL A 125 3.10 -2.98 -14.02
N GLY A 126 1.99 -2.92 -14.76
CA GLY A 126 1.07 -4.04 -14.92
C GLY A 126 1.75 -5.27 -15.54
N ALA A 127 2.53 -5.09 -16.61
CA ALA A 127 3.21 -6.18 -17.30
C ALA A 127 4.28 -6.84 -16.42
N HIS A 128 4.89 -6.08 -15.50
CA HIS A 128 5.78 -6.65 -14.50
C HIS A 128 5.02 -7.51 -13.49
N LEU A 129 3.93 -6.97 -12.93
CA LEU A 129 3.10 -7.68 -11.96
C LEU A 129 2.52 -8.97 -12.57
N SER A 130 1.99 -8.92 -13.80
CA SER A 130 1.50 -10.10 -14.51
C SER A 130 2.57 -11.18 -14.66
N ARG A 131 3.80 -10.80 -15.03
CA ARG A 131 4.92 -11.77 -15.11
C ARG A 131 5.28 -12.35 -13.75
N ALA A 132 5.26 -11.53 -12.70
CA ALA A 132 5.53 -11.98 -11.33
C ALA A 132 4.46 -12.97 -10.83
N PHE A 133 3.19 -12.76 -11.19
CA PHE A 133 2.08 -13.65 -10.83
C PHE A 133 1.99 -14.91 -11.70
N ALA A 134 2.39 -14.83 -12.98
CA ALA A 134 2.39 -15.97 -13.90
C ALA A 134 3.54 -16.96 -13.64
N ARG A 135 4.61 -16.51 -12.95
CA ARG A 135 5.70 -17.40 -12.59
C ARG A 135 5.20 -18.38 -11.53
N PRO A 136 5.24 -19.71 -11.77
CA PRO A 136 4.90 -20.66 -10.73
C PRO A 136 5.78 -20.37 -9.53
N ARG A 137 5.17 -20.30 -8.34
CA ARG A 137 5.92 -20.26 -7.09
C ARG A 137 6.69 -21.57 -7.03
N THR A 138 7.90 -21.59 -7.56
CA THR A 138 8.89 -22.60 -7.22
C THR A 138 8.85 -22.66 -5.70
N GLY A 139 8.54 -23.83 -5.14
CA GLY A 139 8.26 -24.06 -3.73
C GLY A 139 9.43 -23.77 -2.78
N GLY A 140 10.29 -22.80 -3.09
CA GLY A 140 11.12 -22.13 -2.13
C GLY A 140 10.23 -21.56 -1.05
N ALA A 141 10.35 -22.15 0.14
CA ALA A 141 9.86 -21.57 1.37
C ALA A 141 10.12 -20.06 1.34
N PRO A 142 9.17 -19.22 1.83
CA PRO A 142 9.48 -17.80 2.01
C PRO A 142 10.83 -17.73 2.74
N PRO A 143 11.76 -16.84 2.31
CA PRO A 143 13.02 -16.69 3.04
C PRO A 143 12.65 -16.58 4.52
N PRO A 144 13.30 -17.36 5.41
CA PRO A 144 12.96 -17.35 6.82
C PRO A 144 12.87 -15.88 7.21
N ARG A 145 11.70 -15.47 7.73
CA ARG A 145 11.49 -14.10 8.25
C ARG A 145 12.77 -13.76 8.98
N ALA A 146 13.49 -12.74 8.48
CA ALA A 146 14.84 -12.40 8.89
C ALA A 146 15.05 -12.83 10.35
N ALA A 147 15.90 -13.84 10.53
CA ALA A 147 16.10 -14.52 11.80
C ALA A 147 16.00 -13.50 12.93
N ARG A 148 15.13 -13.78 13.90
CA ARG A 148 14.96 -13.08 15.18
C ARG A 148 16.20 -12.21 15.42
N ARG A 149 16.07 -10.87 15.27
CA ARG A 149 17.19 -9.93 15.52
C ARG A 149 17.90 -10.45 16.75
N LYS A 150 19.22 -10.75 16.65
CA LYS A 150 20.05 -11.09 17.81
C LYS A 150 19.62 -10.15 18.93
N THR A 151 19.22 -10.69 20.08
CA THR A 151 18.76 -9.89 21.21
C THR A 151 19.92 -8.98 21.60
N LEU A 152 19.94 -7.75 21.09
CA LEU A 152 20.88 -6.72 21.53
C LEU A 152 20.45 -6.32 22.93
N ALA A 153 21.41 -6.11 23.82
CA ALA A 153 21.14 -5.80 25.22
C ALA A 153 20.27 -4.53 25.31
N ALA A 154 19.32 -4.54 26.25
CA ALA A 154 18.59 -3.34 26.59
C ALA A 154 19.57 -2.37 27.27
N PRO A 155 19.60 -1.09 26.86
CA PRO A 155 20.56 -0.13 27.41
C PRO A 155 20.28 0.19 28.88
N GLY A 156 21.33 0.12 29.69
CA GLY A 156 21.31 0.47 31.11
C GLY A 156 21.42 2.00 31.32
N PRO A 157 21.06 2.52 32.51
CA PRO A 157 21.21 3.93 32.83
C PRO A 157 22.65 4.45 32.67
N GLU A 158 23.65 3.61 32.92
CA GLU A 158 25.07 3.86 32.73
C GLU A 158 25.48 4.08 31.27
N ASP A 159 24.79 3.45 30.31
CA ASP A 159 25.09 3.60 28.90
C ASP A 159 24.69 4.99 28.37
N TYR A 160 23.65 5.61 28.95
CA TYR A 160 23.24 6.97 28.57
C TYR A 160 24.23 8.02 29.11
N ALA A 161 24.75 7.84 30.33
CA ALA A 161 25.77 8.70 30.91
C ALA A 161 27.08 8.59 30.11
N ALA A 162 27.53 7.36 29.83
CA ALA A 162 28.72 7.11 29.02
C ALA A 162 28.60 7.68 27.59
N PHE A 163 27.40 7.64 26.98
CA PHE A 163 27.15 8.28 25.69
C PHE A 163 27.27 9.81 25.76
N ALA A 164 26.68 10.41 26.80
CA ALA A 164 26.72 11.86 27.02
C ALA A 164 28.16 12.38 27.23
N GLU A 165 29.05 11.57 27.81
CA GLU A 165 30.46 11.90 28.02
C GLU A 165 31.35 11.59 26.81
N SER A 166 31.03 10.54 26.04
CA SER A 166 31.87 10.06 24.94
C SER A 166 32.02 11.01 23.75
N GLY A 167 31.00 11.84 23.49
CA GLY A 167 30.93 12.67 22.27
C GLY A 167 30.78 11.87 20.96
N ASP A 168 30.59 10.55 21.04
CA ASP A 168 30.48 9.67 19.88
C ASP A 168 29.15 9.84 19.14
N GLY A 169 29.14 9.52 17.84
CA GLY A 169 27.90 9.39 17.08
C GLY A 169 27.06 8.21 17.58
N LEU A 170 25.75 8.41 17.76
CA LEU A 170 24.77 7.44 18.27
C LEU A 170 24.95 6.02 17.69
N HIS A 171 25.12 5.91 16.37
CA HIS A 171 25.27 4.64 15.68
C HIS A 171 26.61 3.95 15.98
N GLY A 172 27.70 4.71 16.13
CA GLY A 172 29.02 4.18 16.47
C GLY A 172 29.06 3.67 17.92
N PHE A 173 28.52 4.46 18.85
CA PHE A 173 28.41 4.07 20.26
C PHE A 173 27.57 2.81 20.45
N CYS A 174 26.39 2.75 19.84
CA CYS A 174 25.53 1.57 19.92
C CYS A 174 26.16 0.32 19.28
N ALA A 175 26.93 0.49 18.19
CA ALA A 175 27.63 -0.61 17.53
C ALA A 175 28.75 -1.18 18.42
N ALA A 176 29.56 -0.32 19.04
CA ALA A 176 30.65 -0.73 19.94
C ALA A 176 30.14 -1.53 21.15
N ARG A 177 28.99 -1.11 21.72
CA ARG A 177 28.38 -1.73 22.90
C ARG A 177 27.37 -2.84 22.60
N LYS A 178 27.14 -3.17 21.32
CA LYS A 178 26.12 -4.16 20.89
C LYS A 178 24.73 -3.85 21.46
N ILE A 179 24.35 -2.57 21.44
CA ILE A 179 23.04 -2.05 21.88
C ILE A 179 22.17 -1.77 20.65
N ASP A 180 20.85 -1.98 20.75
CA ASP A 180 19.91 -1.60 19.68
C ASP A 180 19.77 -0.05 19.59
N PRO A 181 20.16 0.59 18.48
CA PRO A 181 20.10 2.05 18.35
C PRO A 181 18.69 2.63 18.53
N ARG A 182 17.64 1.86 18.20
CA ARG A 182 16.26 2.31 18.34
C ARG A 182 15.80 2.32 19.80
N LEU A 183 16.19 1.29 20.55
CA LEU A 183 15.88 1.21 21.99
C LEU A 183 16.70 2.25 22.76
N PHE A 184 17.96 2.44 22.39
CA PHE A 184 18.81 3.47 22.97
C PHE A 184 18.27 4.88 22.72
N HIS A 185 17.87 5.20 21.48
CA HIS A 185 17.32 6.52 21.18
C HIS A 185 16.00 6.80 21.91
N ALA A 186 15.16 5.78 22.09
CA ALA A 186 13.93 5.90 22.87
C ALA A 186 14.23 6.13 24.37
N GLY A 187 15.10 5.30 24.96
CA GLY A 187 15.47 5.40 26.38
C GLY A 187 16.25 6.66 26.72
N LEU A 188 17.11 7.15 25.81
CA LEU A 188 17.87 8.39 25.99
C LEU A 188 16.94 9.61 26.14
N LYS A 189 15.86 9.67 25.37
CA LYS A 189 14.85 10.75 25.50
C LYS A 189 14.18 10.73 26.86
N ASP A 190 13.87 9.54 27.37
CA ASP A 190 13.23 9.39 28.68
C ASP A 190 14.21 9.64 29.82
N TRP A 191 15.49 9.30 29.65
CA TRP A 191 16.57 9.63 30.60
C TRP A 191 16.85 11.14 30.66
N GLN A 192 16.92 11.81 29.51
CA GLN A 192 17.07 13.27 29.44
C GLN A 192 15.91 14.02 30.11
N LYS A 193 14.67 13.53 29.94
CA LYS A 193 13.48 14.09 30.60
C LYS A 193 13.48 13.92 32.11
N ARG A 194 14.09 12.85 32.62
CA ARG A 194 14.17 12.54 34.06
C ARG A 194 15.25 13.33 34.80
N GLY A 195 16.05 14.12 34.08
CA GLY A 195 17.16 14.89 34.63
C GLY A 195 18.37 13.99 34.91
N ARG A 196 19.57 14.54 34.68
CA ARG A 196 20.85 13.88 34.99
C ARG A 196 21.06 13.82 36.50
N THR A 197 20.24 13.06 37.23
CA THR A 197 20.45 12.84 38.66
C THR A 197 21.43 11.68 38.82
N THR A 198 22.70 11.97 38.65
CA THR A 198 23.79 11.19 39.27
C THR A 198 24.05 11.81 40.63
N SER A 199 23.70 11.08 41.69
CA SER A 199 24.31 11.23 43.01
C SER A 199 24.90 9.89 43.41
#